data_AF-A0A507FNQ6-F1
#
_entry.id   AF-A0A507FNQ6-F1
#
_cell.length_a   1.000
_cell.length_b   1.000
_cell.length_c   1.000
_cell.angle_alpha   90.00
_cell.angle_beta   90.00
_cell.angle_gamma   90.00
#
_symmetry.space_group_name_H-M   'P 1'
#
loop_
_entity.id
_entity.type
_entity.pdbx_description
1 polymer ?
#
loop_
_entity_poly.entity_id
_entity_poly.type
_entity_poly.pdbx_seq_one_letter_code
_entity_poly.pdbx_strand_id
1 'polypeptide(L)'
;MPFATEQLDSAIQSVRDNTPKLHFQRQVSHWIGDSDAPAFADDRTEKLDELFSKLKFNFLEQTTKETFIKRALAQPPQMCQTNEINESETRIRALKSDLKKYKRETEKEQERLSCLIGQVVQEHEHLIKSSALAEEVRDRIDPLETEIATLLQSFDPEKKTLSELLAMNEKMRVPVQELQIRVQELNRKLEQTAELKQKRIMENNEARATLNALRTKVAEAKQTIQLRDPNMDQYLIWCQHWTSKLLELQGIQSVVAVNTHTLHITFDTLLTPSSNLPRGSIILCLEINTASGVFRKRHISGTLQNSKLNISDIVTRVNKGYASLHRDTAGNGAEQQRVGEMMRLITLQIRKRLELRVQRAQEKAFLEAQEDLHVCWDEDMGLVEVGVGRSDGMEDGGETIVQVLLDDAYPEAIGCMQVMDVLPTGGLSVQDLQLKIHANGILTVTQLVTSMR
;
A
#
# COMPACT_ATOMS: atom_id res chain seq x y z
N MET A 1 25.99 -10.26 -65.69
CA MET A 1 26.50 -8.87 -65.74
C MET A 1 27.16 -8.54 -64.38
N PRO A 2 28.41 -8.95 -64.12
CA PRO A 2 29.07 -8.73 -62.82
C PRO A 2 29.95 -7.45 -62.74
N PHE A 3 30.03 -6.66 -63.82
CA PHE A 3 30.94 -5.50 -63.89
C PHE A 3 30.51 -4.25 -63.11
N ALA A 4 29.27 -4.19 -62.60
CA ALA A 4 28.75 -3.00 -61.93
C ALA A 4 29.11 -2.92 -60.43
N THR A 5 29.32 -4.05 -59.76
CA THR A 5 29.60 -4.08 -58.32
C THR A 5 31.04 -3.72 -57.99
N GLU A 6 32.02 -4.16 -58.80
CA GLU A 6 33.43 -3.82 -58.57
C GLU A 6 33.73 -2.33 -58.78
N GLN A 7 33.05 -1.67 -59.73
CA GLN A 7 33.19 -0.22 -59.92
C GLN A 7 32.54 0.57 -58.79
N LEU A 8 31.42 0.09 -58.25
CA LEU A 8 30.75 0.71 -57.11
C LEU A 8 31.58 0.54 -55.83
N ASP A 9 32.12 -0.66 -55.59
CA ASP A 9 32.98 -0.95 -54.44
C ASP A 9 34.29 -0.17 -54.50
N SER A 10 34.89 -0.05 -55.69
CA SER A 10 36.08 0.79 -55.91
C SER A 10 35.79 2.28 -55.70
N ALA A 11 34.63 2.77 -56.16
CA ALA A 11 34.21 4.15 -55.94
C ALA A 11 33.94 4.43 -54.44
N ILE A 12 33.25 3.52 -53.75
CA ILE A 12 32.99 3.60 -52.31
C ILE A 12 34.30 3.56 -51.53
N GLN A 13 35.25 2.70 -51.93
CA GLN A 13 36.57 2.62 -51.30
C GLN A 13 37.36 3.92 -51.50
N SER A 14 37.35 4.51 -52.70
CA SER A 14 38.02 5.79 -52.96
C SER A 14 37.39 6.96 -52.18
N VAL A 15 36.07 6.95 -52.00
CA VAL A 15 35.36 7.96 -51.18
C VAL A 15 35.69 7.77 -49.71
N ARG A 16 35.75 6.53 -49.23
CA ARG A 16 36.11 6.18 -47.84
C ARG A 16 37.55 6.57 -47.50
N ASP A 17 38.47 6.42 -48.44
CA ASP A 17 39.89 6.72 -48.25
C ASP A 17 40.22 8.22 -48.42
N ASN A 18 39.41 8.96 -49.19
CA ASN A 18 39.64 10.39 -49.48
C ASN A 18 38.77 11.36 -48.66
N THR A 19 37.62 10.95 -48.12
CA THR A 19 36.75 11.84 -47.30
C THR A 19 37.41 12.38 -46.03
N PRO A 20 38.17 11.61 -45.22
CA PRO A 20 38.82 12.17 -44.04
C PRO A 20 39.94 13.16 -44.41
N LYS A 21 40.64 12.92 -45.55
CA LYS A 21 41.71 13.80 -46.02
C LYS A 21 41.18 15.12 -46.59
N LEU A 22 40.09 15.09 -47.36
CA LEU A 22 39.51 16.28 -47.98
C LEU A 22 38.82 17.21 -46.95
N HIS A 23 38.18 16.64 -45.93
CA HIS A 23 37.54 17.44 -44.86
C HIS A 23 38.59 18.14 -43.99
N PHE A 24 39.66 17.41 -43.64
CA PHE A 24 40.79 17.95 -42.89
C PHE A 24 41.53 19.04 -43.68
N GLN A 25 41.77 18.82 -44.97
CA GLN A 25 42.48 19.77 -45.82
C GLN A 25 41.67 21.05 -46.04
N ARG A 26 40.35 20.98 -46.31
CA ARG A 26 39.49 22.18 -46.40
C ARG A 26 39.38 22.97 -45.10
N GLN A 27 39.30 22.28 -43.95
CA GLN A 27 39.27 22.95 -42.66
C GLN A 27 40.62 23.56 -42.29
N VAL A 28 41.75 23.02 -42.75
CA VAL A 28 43.04 23.67 -42.53
C VAL A 28 43.18 24.90 -43.45
N SER A 29 42.73 24.82 -44.71
CA SER A 29 42.82 25.94 -45.66
C SER A 29 41.93 27.14 -45.31
N HIS A 30 40.74 26.92 -44.74
CA HIS A 30 39.84 28.03 -44.38
C HIS A 30 40.35 28.87 -43.20
N TRP A 31 41.21 28.30 -42.35
CA TRP A 31 41.65 28.91 -41.09
C TRP A 31 43.06 29.50 -41.16
N ILE A 32 43.86 29.12 -42.17
CA ILE A 32 45.11 29.80 -42.53
C ILE A 32 44.73 30.95 -43.48
N GLY A 33 44.17 32.03 -42.93
CA GLY A 33 43.93 33.26 -43.69
C GLY A 33 45.23 33.86 -44.23
N ASP A 34 45.17 34.43 -45.44
CA ASP A 34 46.28 35.10 -46.14
C ASP A 34 47.16 35.93 -45.20
N SER A 35 48.45 35.63 -45.17
CA SER A 35 49.42 36.22 -44.23
C SER A 35 50.63 36.77 -44.97
N ASP A 36 50.56 38.03 -45.38
CA ASP A 36 51.72 38.90 -45.60
C ASP A 36 51.75 39.99 -44.51
N ALA A 37 52.41 39.72 -43.37
CA ALA A 37 53.07 40.71 -42.48
C ALA A 37 53.73 40.03 -41.25
N PRO A 38 54.93 40.47 -40.80
CA PRO A 38 55.63 39.87 -39.66
C PRO A 38 55.48 40.73 -38.38
N ALA A 39 54.66 40.27 -37.44
CA ALA A 39 54.73 40.56 -35.99
C ALA A 39 53.78 39.60 -35.28
N PHE A 40 54.07 39.20 -34.04
CA PHE A 40 53.31 38.26 -33.19
C PHE A 40 53.55 36.76 -33.46
N ALA A 41 54.67 36.24 -32.93
CA ALA A 41 54.98 34.82 -32.90
C ALA A 41 54.25 34.06 -31.76
N ASP A 42 53.99 34.70 -30.61
CA ASP A 42 53.35 34.07 -29.43
C ASP A 42 51.84 33.83 -29.57
N ASP A 43 51.09 34.77 -30.16
CA ASP A 43 49.64 34.64 -30.35
C ASP A 43 49.28 33.57 -31.41
N ARG A 44 50.23 33.23 -32.29
CA ARG A 44 50.06 32.15 -33.27
C ARG A 44 50.21 30.77 -32.65
N THR A 45 51.08 30.60 -31.67
CA THR A 45 51.27 29.31 -31.00
C THR A 45 50.08 28.94 -30.14
N GLU A 46 49.48 29.89 -29.42
CA GLU A 46 48.29 29.63 -28.61
C GLU A 46 47.07 29.25 -29.47
N LYS A 47 46.86 29.94 -30.60
CA LYS A 47 45.79 29.62 -31.56
C LYS A 47 45.97 28.25 -32.21
N LEU A 48 47.22 27.86 -32.47
CA LEU A 48 47.53 26.52 -32.99
C LEU A 48 47.24 25.45 -31.94
N ASP A 49 47.59 25.68 -30.67
CA ASP A 49 47.32 24.72 -29.58
C ASP A 49 45.81 24.55 -29.32
N GLU A 50 45.04 25.64 -29.38
CA GLU A 50 43.57 25.58 -29.30
C GLU A 50 42.97 24.81 -30.49
N LEU A 51 43.51 25.03 -31.70
CA LEU A 51 43.10 24.32 -32.91
C LEU A 51 43.39 22.82 -32.80
N PHE A 52 44.60 22.44 -32.38
CA PHE A 52 44.98 21.04 -32.19
C PHE A 52 44.14 20.37 -31.11
N SER A 53 43.79 21.08 -30.04
CA SER A 53 42.92 20.57 -28.98
C SER A 53 41.49 20.30 -29.48
N LYS A 54 40.90 21.22 -30.25
CA LYS A 54 39.57 21.02 -30.87
C LYS A 54 39.59 19.88 -31.89
N LEU A 55 40.66 19.76 -32.67
CA LEU A 55 40.82 18.71 -33.66
C LEU A 55 40.96 17.33 -33.01
N LYS A 56 41.74 17.24 -31.93
CA LYS A 56 41.90 16.02 -31.12
C LYS A 56 40.58 15.61 -30.47
N PHE A 57 39.81 16.56 -29.94
CA PHE A 57 38.49 16.28 -29.35
C PHE A 57 37.52 15.71 -30.38
N ASN A 58 37.38 16.36 -31.55
CA ASN A 58 36.52 15.89 -32.63
C ASN A 58 36.90 14.48 -33.10
N PHE A 59 38.20 14.20 -33.24
CA PHE A 59 38.68 12.87 -33.63
C PHE A 59 38.33 11.79 -32.59
N LEU A 60 38.50 12.09 -31.31
CA LEU A 60 38.14 11.19 -30.21
C LEU A 60 36.63 10.91 -30.17
N GLU A 61 35.82 11.95 -30.32
CA GLU A 61 34.36 11.83 -30.36
C GLU A 61 33.92 10.95 -31.55
N GLN A 62 34.47 11.20 -32.73
CA GLN A 62 34.17 10.41 -33.92
C GLN A 62 34.58 8.94 -33.75
N THR A 63 35.78 8.68 -33.25
CA THR A 63 36.27 7.31 -33.00
C THR A 63 35.37 6.57 -32.00
N THR A 64 34.86 7.29 -30.99
CA THR A 64 33.94 6.73 -29.99
C THR A 64 32.58 6.42 -30.59
N LYS A 65 32.01 7.33 -31.39
CA LYS A 65 30.74 7.12 -32.10
C LYS A 65 30.82 5.93 -33.06
N GLU A 66 31.89 5.83 -33.84
CA GLU A 66 32.10 4.72 -34.75
C GLU A 66 32.25 3.39 -34.01
N THR A 67 33.01 3.38 -32.91
CA THR A 67 33.18 2.17 -32.08
C THR A 67 31.86 1.75 -31.43
N PHE A 68 31.06 2.71 -30.97
CA PHE A 68 29.74 2.45 -30.41
C PHE A 68 28.80 1.82 -31.46
N ILE A 69 28.71 2.41 -32.65
CA ILE A 69 27.85 1.90 -33.74
C ILE A 69 28.32 0.51 -34.17
N LYS A 70 29.64 0.28 -34.30
CA LYS A 70 30.18 -1.05 -34.62
C LYS A 70 29.80 -2.08 -33.57
N ARG A 71 29.88 -1.76 -32.27
CA ARG A 71 29.47 -2.66 -31.19
C ARG A 71 27.96 -2.89 -31.18
N ALA A 72 27.16 -1.85 -31.38
CA ALA A 72 25.71 -1.93 -31.42
C ALA A 72 25.22 -2.78 -32.61
N LEU A 73 25.92 -2.73 -33.74
CA LEU A 73 25.58 -3.50 -34.95
C LEU A 73 26.22 -4.90 -34.99
N ALA A 74 27.26 -5.17 -34.20
CA ALA A 74 27.95 -6.46 -34.19
C ALA A 74 27.05 -7.61 -33.72
N GLN A 75 26.02 -7.31 -32.93
CA GLN A 75 25.05 -8.29 -32.46
C GLN A 75 23.65 -7.87 -32.94
N PRO A 76 23.21 -8.35 -34.12
CA PRO A 76 21.86 -8.06 -34.58
C PRO A 76 20.86 -8.61 -33.56
N PRO A 77 19.79 -7.84 -33.23
CA PRO A 77 18.77 -8.31 -32.29
C PRO A 77 18.18 -9.63 -32.81
N GLN A 78 18.23 -10.66 -31.96
CA GLN A 78 17.59 -11.94 -32.28
C GLN A 78 16.08 -11.73 -32.35
N MET A 79 15.54 -11.78 -33.57
CA MET A 79 14.11 -11.77 -33.80
C MET A 79 13.58 -13.15 -33.37
N CYS A 80 12.80 -13.21 -32.27
CA CYS A 80 12.14 -14.44 -31.85
C CYS A 80 11.31 -15.01 -33.01
N GLN A 81 11.47 -16.30 -33.28
CA GLN A 81 10.73 -16.93 -34.38
C GLN A 81 9.26 -17.05 -34.02
N THR A 82 8.36 -16.91 -35.00
CA THR A 82 6.90 -17.00 -34.79
C THR A 82 6.50 -18.33 -34.12
N ASN A 83 7.26 -19.41 -34.35
CA ASN A 83 7.04 -20.71 -33.70
C ASN A 83 7.35 -20.66 -32.19
N GLU A 84 8.46 -20.05 -31.78
CA GLU A 84 8.82 -19.88 -30.37
C GLU A 84 7.78 -19.02 -29.63
N ILE A 85 7.27 -17.99 -30.31
CA ILE A 85 6.19 -17.15 -29.78
C ILE A 85 4.93 -18.00 -29.56
N ASN A 86 4.50 -18.77 -30.55
CA ASN A 86 3.32 -19.63 -30.44
C ASN A 86 3.47 -20.71 -29.33
N GLU A 87 4.64 -21.34 -29.23
CA GLU A 87 4.94 -22.30 -28.17
C GLU A 87 4.92 -21.63 -26.78
N SER A 88 5.51 -20.45 -26.65
CA SER A 88 5.48 -19.69 -25.39
C SER A 88 4.05 -19.29 -25.01
N GLU A 89 3.23 -18.88 -25.98
CA GLU A 89 1.83 -18.52 -25.75
C GLU A 89 0.99 -19.71 -25.32
N THR A 90 1.15 -20.87 -25.96
CA THR A 90 0.42 -22.09 -25.57
C THR A 90 0.81 -22.52 -24.15
N ARG A 91 2.11 -22.47 -23.80
CA ARG A 91 2.58 -22.76 -22.45
C ARG A 91 2.04 -21.76 -21.43
N ILE A 92 2.02 -20.47 -21.75
CA ILE A 92 1.44 -19.42 -20.89
C ILE A 92 -0.07 -19.66 -20.70
N ARG A 93 -0.81 -20.05 -21.74
CA ARG A 93 -2.25 -20.37 -21.64
C ARG A 93 -2.49 -21.58 -20.75
N ALA A 94 -1.69 -22.64 -20.87
CA ALA A 94 -1.77 -23.82 -20.02
C ALA A 94 -1.50 -23.45 -18.54
N LEU A 95 -0.38 -22.77 -18.27
CA LEU A 95 -0.03 -22.31 -16.92
C LEU A 95 -1.09 -21.38 -16.32
N LYS A 96 -1.67 -20.48 -17.11
CA LYS A 96 -2.79 -19.62 -16.67
C LYS A 96 -4.04 -20.42 -16.33
N SER A 97 -4.32 -21.50 -17.06
CA SER A 97 -5.45 -22.38 -16.78
C SER A 97 -5.25 -23.11 -15.45
N ASP A 98 -4.07 -23.66 -15.23
CA ASP A 98 -3.74 -24.40 -14.01
C ASP A 98 -3.69 -23.46 -12.80
N LEU A 99 -3.12 -22.27 -12.94
CA LEU A 99 -3.14 -21.25 -11.87
C LEU A 99 -4.58 -20.87 -11.48
N LYS A 100 -5.50 -20.77 -12.45
CA LYS A 100 -6.92 -20.52 -12.17
C LYS A 100 -7.58 -21.69 -11.43
N LYS A 101 -7.20 -22.92 -11.72
CA LYS A 101 -7.69 -24.11 -11.00
C LYS A 101 -7.19 -24.10 -9.55
N TYR A 102 -5.88 -23.94 -9.35
CA TYR A 102 -5.29 -23.89 -8.01
C TYR A 102 -5.83 -22.75 -7.16
N LYS A 103 -6.08 -21.59 -7.76
CA LYS A 103 -6.73 -20.47 -7.06
C LYS A 103 -8.11 -20.86 -6.53
N ARG A 104 -8.97 -21.48 -7.36
CA ARG A 104 -10.30 -21.94 -6.94
C ARG A 104 -10.24 -23.04 -5.88
N GLU A 105 -9.30 -23.96 -5.99
CA GLU A 105 -9.08 -25.02 -4.99
C GLU A 105 -8.65 -24.43 -3.64
N THR A 106 -7.77 -23.44 -3.67
CA THR A 106 -7.30 -22.74 -2.45
C THR A 106 -8.44 -21.96 -1.80
N GLU A 107 -9.24 -21.23 -2.60
CA GLU A 107 -10.43 -20.50 -2.12
C GLU A 107 -11.43 -21.46 -1.47
N LYS A 108 -11.68 -22.62 -2.08
CA LYS A 108 -12.58 -23.65 -1.52
C LYS A 108 -12.05 -24.23 -0.21
N GLU A 109 -10.75 -24.51 -0.11
CA GLU A 109 -10.18 -25.04 1.13
C GLU A 109 -10.16 -23.99 2.24
N GLN A 110 -9.95 -22.71 1.90
CA GLN A 110 -10.04 -21.60 2.85
C GLN A 110 -11.46 -21.42 3.41
N GLU A 111 -12.48 -21.56 2.56
CA GLU A 111 -13.89 -21.56 3.00
C GLU A 111 -14.18 -22.74 3.93
N ARG A 112 -13.68 -23.94 3.59
CA ARG A 112 -13.81 -25.13 4.44
C ARG A 112 -13.14 -24.93 5.80
N LEU A 113 -11.92 -24.37 5.83
CA LEU A 113 -11.21 -24.07 7.07
C LEU A 113 -11.94 -23.04 7.92
N SER A 114 -12.50 -21.99 7.30
CA SER A 114 -13.26 -20.97 8.02
C SER A 114 -14.52 -21.55 8.67
N CYS A 115 -15.22 -22.44 7.96
CA CYS A 115 -16.36 -23.18 8.51
C CYS A 115 -15.95 -24.07 9.68
N LEU A 116 -14.85 -24.82 9.54
CA LEU A 116 -14.34 -25.70 10.59
C LEU A 116 -13.91 -24.91 11.85
N ILE A 117 -13.27 -23.74 11.69
CA ILE A 117 -12.93 -22.86 12.80
C ILE A 117 -14.21 -22.43 13.54
N GLY A 118 -15.26 -22.02 12.81
CA GLY A 118 -16.54 -21.66 13.40
C GLY A 118 -17.17 -22.81 14.20
N GLN A 119 -17.14 -24.03 13.66
CA GLN A 119 -17.63 -25.24 14.34
C GLN A 119 -16.84 -25.53 15.62
N VAL A 120 -15.50 -25.47 15.56
CA VAL A 120 -14.63 -25.73 16.72
C VAL A 120 -14.86 -24.72 17.84
N VAL A 121 -15.06 -23.44 17.50
CA VAL A 121 -15.38 -22.40 18.50
C VAL A 121 -16.73 -22.70 19.18
N GLN A 122 -17.76 -23.05 18.41
CA GLN A 122 -19.07 -23.41 18.97
C GLN A 122 -19.00 -24.66 19.87
N GLU A 123 -18.27 -25.69 19.45
CA GLU A 123 -18.07 -26.89 20.24
C GLU A 123 -17.28 -26.62 21.52
N HIS A 124 -16.28 -25.74 21.46
CA HIS A 124 -15.51 -25.35 22.63
C HIS A 124 -16.37 -24.58 23.65
N GLU A 125 -17.19 -23.63 23.19
CA GLU A 125 -18.13 -22.92 24.05
C GLU A 125 -19.14 -23.87 24.71
N HIS A 126 -19.66 -24.83 23.95
CA HIS A 126 -20.56 -25.86 24.49
C HIS A 126 -19.85 -26.71 25.55
N LEU A 127 -18.59 -27.10 25.29
CA LEU A 127 -17.80 -27.90 26.23
C LEU A 127 -17.53 -27.14 27.53
N ILE A 128 -17.17 -25.86 27.46
CA ILE A 128 -17.01 -24.99 28.64
C ILE A 128 -18.30 -24.95 29.47
N LYS A 129 -19.46 -24.71 28.82
CA LYS A 129 -20.75 -24.69 29.50
C LYS A 129 -21.08 -26.04 30.16
N SER A 130 -20.82 -27.14 29.47
CA SER A 130 -21.03 -28.49 30.01
C SER A 130 -20.11 -28.81 31.19
N SER A 131 -18.86 -28.31 31.17
CA SER A 131 -17.89 -28.48 32.25
C SER A 131 -18.34 -27.72 33.50
N ALA A 132 -18.78 -26.47 33.34
CA ALA A 132 -19.29 -25.67 34.45
C ALA A 132 -20.53 -26.32 35.09
N LEU A 133 -21.44 -26.88 34.29
CA LEU A 133 -22.60 -27.61 34.82
C LEU A 133 -22.19 -28.90 35.54
N ALA A 134 -21.15 -29.59 35.06
CA ALA A 134 -20.64 -30.78 35.72
C ALA A 134 -19.96 -30.46 37.07
N GLU A 135 -19.26 -29.33 37.16
CA GLU A 135 -18.71 -28.80 38.41
C GLU A 135 -19.83 -28.45 39.40
N GLU A 136 -20.88 -27.75 38.97
CA GLU A 136 -22.03 -27.43 39.83
C GLU A 136 -22.73 -28.70 40.35
N VAL A 137 -22.91 -29.72 39.50
CA VAL A 137 -23.49 -30.99 39.92
C VAL A 137 -22.57 -31.71 40.91
N ARG A 138 -21.26 -31.67 40.72
CA ARG A 138 -20.28 -32.25 41.66
C ARG A 138 -20.36 -31.56 43.02
N ASP A 139 -20.39 -30.23 43.05
CA ASP A 139 -20.50 -29.43 44.29
C ASP A 139 -21.81 -29.73 45.05
N ARG A 140 -22.86 -30.19 44.37
CA ARG A 140 -24.12 -30.64 44.99
C ARG A 140 -24.08 -32.09 45.46
N ILE A 141 -23.25 -32.95 44.87
CA ILE A 141 -23.12 -34.36 45.27
C ILE A 141 -22.36 -34.46 46.59
N ASP A 142 -21.26 -33.72 46.76
CA ASP A 142 -20.44 -33.74 47.98
C ASP A 142 -21.26 -33.57 49.29
N PRO A 143 -22.15 -32.55 49.43
CA PRO A 143 -22.96 -32.43 50.63
C PRO A 143 -23.98 -33.57 50.79
N LEU A 144 -24.57 -34.05 49.69
CA LEU A 144 -25.50 -35.19 49.74
C LEU A 144 -24.80 -36.48 50.19
N GLU A 145 -23.57 -36.72 49.74
CA GLU A 145 -22.77 -37.86 50.18
C GLU A 145 -22.43 -37.76 51.68
N THR A 146 -22.09 -36.56 52.17
CA THR A 146 -21.88 -36.35 53.62
C THR A 146 -23.15 -36.57 54.43
N GLU A 147 -24.31 -36.13 53.92
CA GLU A 147 -25.61 -36.35 54.57
C GLU A 147 -25.95 -37.84 54.62
N ILE A 148 -25.78 -38.57 53.52
CA ILE A 148 -25.95 -40.03 53.49
C ILE A 148 -25.01 -40.72 54.48
N ALA A 149 -23.74 -40.32 54.56
CA ALA A 149 -22.79 -40.90 55.51
C ALA A 149 -23.20 -40.64 56.97
N THR A 150 -23.71 -39.44 57.29
CA THR A 150 -24.23 -39.12 58.63
C THR A 150 -25.49 -39.91 58.96
N LEU A 151 -26.40 -40.06 58.00
CA LEU A 151 -27.62 -40.86 58.15
C LEU A 151 -27.28 -42.34 58.38
N LEU A 152 -26.30 -42.89 57.64
CA LEU A 152 -25.82 -44.25 57.83
C LEU A 152 -25.11 -44.45 59.18
N GLN A 153 -24.33 -43.48 59.66
CA GLN A 153 -23.74 -43.54 61.01
C GLN A 153 -24.78 -43.44 62.13
N SER A 154 -25.86 -42.68 61.91
CA SER A 154 -26.99 -42.59 62.85
C SER A 154 -27.93 -43.80 62.81
N PHE A 155 -27.71 -44.72 61.86
CA PHE A 155 -28.54 -45.88 61.65
C PHE A 155 -28.11 -47.05 62.55
N ASP A 156 -28.86 -47.27 63.64
CA ASP A 156 -28.64 -48.34 64.62
C ASP A 156 -29.55 -49.55 64.30
N PRO A 157 -29.04 -50.63 63.67
CA PRO A 157 -29.87 -51.75 63.18
C PRO A 157 -30.43 -52.64 64.30
N GLU A 158 -29.92 -52.54 65.54
CA GLU A 158 -30.31 -53.40 66.65
C GLU A 158 -31.56 -52.95 67.43
N LYS A 159 -32.08 -51.74 67.16
CA LYS A 159 -33.25 -51.19 67.88
C LYS A 159 -34.58 -51.29 67.16
N LYS A 160 -34.61 -51.80 65.93
CA LYS A 160 -35.84 -51.83 65.12
C LYS A 160 -36.44 -53.22 65.07
N THR A 161 -37.73 -53.30 65.39
CA THR A 161 -38.50 -54.55 65.30
C THR A 161 -38.57 -55.02 63.85
N LEU A 162 -38.66 -56.34 63.60
CA LEU A 162 -38.70 -56.94 62.25
C LEU A 162 -39.72 -56.26 61.31
N SER A 163 -40.81 -55.71 61.87
CA SER A 163 -41.82 -54.94 61.15
C SER A 163 -41.31 -53.58 60.63
N GLU A 164 -40.44 -52.90 61.37
CA GLU A 164 -39.82 -51.64 60.95
C GLU A 164 -38.73 -51.86 59.89
N LEU A 165 -38.03 -52.99 59.94
CA LEU A 165 -37.08 -53.41 58.90
C LEU A 165 -37.79 -53.72 57.57
N LEU A 166 -38.96 -54.37 57.62
CA LEU A 166 -39.79 -54.62 56.44
C LEU A 166 -40.36 -53.33 55.85
N ALA A 167 -40.87 -52.42 56.70
CA ALA A 167 -41.36 -51.12 56.26
C ALA A 167 -40.25 -50.24 55.65
N MET A 168 -39.02 -50.34 56.16
CA MET A 168 -37.87 -49.66 55.60
C MET A 168 -37.39 -50.29 54.29
N ASN A 169 -37.41 -51.62 54.17
CA ASN A 169 -37.09 -52.30 52.91
C ASN A 169 -38.03 -51.84 51.79
N GLU A 170 -39.34 -51.73 52.08
CA GLU A 170 -40.32 -51.26 51.10
C GLU A 170 -40.17 -49.77 50.80
N LYS A 171 -39.77 -48.94 51.77
CA LYS A 171 -39.39 -47.53 51.54
C LYS A 171 -38.12 -47.38 50.69
N MET A 172 -37.14 -48.27 50.84
CA MET A 172 -35.88 -48.21 50.08
C MET A 172 -35.99 -48.83 48.68
N ARG A 173 -37.00 -49.65 48.44
CA ARG A 173 -37.22 -50.33 47.16
C ARG A 173 -37.39 -49.37 45.98
N VAL A 174 -38.18 -48.32 46.15
CA VAL A 174 -38.43 -47.32 45.09
C VAL A 174 -37.17 -46.49 44.79
N PRO A 175 -36.46 -45.90 45.77
CA PRO A 175 -35.18 -45.21 45.53
C PRO A 175 -34.11 -46.11 44.89
N VAL A 176 -34.04 -47.38 45.27
CA VAL A 176 -33.08 -48.33 44.67
C VAL A 176 -33.43 -48.58 43.20
N GLN A 177 -34.71 -48.75 42.85
CA GLN A 177 -35.12 -48.86 41.45
C GLN A 177 -34.84 -47.58 40.65
N GLU A 178 -35.10 -46.40 41.23
CA GLU A 178 -34.81 -45.12 40.58
C GLU A 178 -33.31 -44.93 40.35
N LEU A 179 -32.47 -45.26 41.33
CA LEU A 179 -31.02 -45.26 41.19
C LEU A 179 -30.54 -46.25 40.14
N GLN A 180 -31.15 -47.44 40.07
CA GLN A 180 -30.80 -48.47 39.10
C GLN A 180 -31.13 -48.03 37.67
N ILE A 181 -32.29 -47.40 37.45
CA ILE A 181 -32.66 -46.77 36.17
C ILE A 181 -31.69 -45.64 35.83
N ARG A 182 -31.33 -44.81 36.82
CA ARG A 182 -30.39 -43.69 36.62
C ARG A 182 -28.98 -44.15 36.27
N VAL A 183 -28.49 -45.23 36.88
CA VAL A 183 -27.21 -45.85 36.53
C VAL A 183 -27.25 -46.42 35.12
N GLN A 184 -28.35 -47.08 34.73
CA GLN A 184 -28.52 -47.56 33.35
C GLN A 184 -28.54 -46.41 32.34
N GLU A 185 -29.23 -45.31 32.64
CA GLU A 185 -29.26 -44.13 31.78
C GLU A 185 -27.89 -43.45 31.66
N LEU A 186 -27.16 -43.34 32.78
CA LEU A 186 -25.80 -42.82 32.80
C LEU A 186 -24.83 -43.72 32.03
N ASN A 187 -24.93 -45.03 32.15
CA ASN A 187 -24.11 -45.97 31.37
C ASN A 187 -24.40 -45.84 29.88
N ARG A 188 -25.67 -45.69 29.48
CA ARG A 188 -26.04 -45.44 28.08
C ARG A 188 -25.46 -44.12 27.57
N LYS A 189 -25.48 -43.07 28.38
CA LYS A 189 -24.85 -41.78 28.05
C LYS A 189 -23.33 -41.91 27.93
N LEU A 190 -22.70 -42.68 28.82
CA LEU A 190 -21.26 -42.94 28.79
C LEU A 190 -20.85 -43.64 27.50
N GLU A 191 -21.57 -44.69 27.09
CA GLU A 191 -21.35 -45.40 25.83
C GLU A 191 -21.49 -44.46 24.62
N GLN A 192 -22.54 -43.64 24.58
CA GLN A 192 -22.72 -42.64 23.52
C GLN A 192 -21.58 -41.64 23.45
N THR A 193 -21.09 -41.17 24.60
CA THR A 193 -19.94 -40.26 24.64
C THR A 193 -18.63 -40.94 24.23
N ALA A 194 -18.45 -42.22 24.57
CA ALA A 194 -17.29 -43.00 24.16
C ALA A 194 -17.25 -43.21 22.64
N GLU A 195 -18.39 -43.52 22.02
CA GLU A 195 -18.51 -43.64 20.57
C GLU A 195 -18.24 -42.31 19.84
N LEU A 196 -18.80 -41.20 20.34
CA LEU A 196 -18.54 -39.87 19.79
C LEU A 196 -17.06 -39.50 19.89
N LYS A 197 -16.44 -39.75 21.04
CA LYS A 197 -15.01 -39.54 21.25
C LYS A 197 -14.18 -40.35 20.26
N GLN A 198 -14.53 -41.61 20.02
CA GLN A 198 -13.82 -42.47 19.08
C GLN A 198 -13.94 -41.95 17.62
N LYS A 199 -15.13 -41.50 17.20
CA LYS A 199 -15.32 -40.86 15.89
C LYS A 199 -14.45 -39.61 15.74
N ARG A 200 -14.41 -38.75 16.77
CA ARG A 200 -13.55 -37.55 16.77
C ARG A 200 -12.07 -37.87 16.67
N ILE A 201 -11.60 -38.94 17.32
CA ILE A 201 -10.21 -39.39 17.22
C ILE A 201 -9.89 -39.80 15.77
N MET A 202 -10.79 -40.53 15.11
CA MET A 202 -10.62 -40.90 13.71
C MET A 202 -10.56 -39.69 12.77
N GLU A 203 -11.52 -38.76 12.90
CA GLU A 203 -11.54 -37.50 12.12
C GLU A 203 -10.25 -36.68 12.31
N ASN A 204 -9.75 -36.59 13.55
CA ASN A 204 -8.50 -35.89 13.86
C ASN A 204 -7.29 -36.56 13.19
N ASN A 205 -7.24 -37.89 13.19
CA ASN A 205 -6.17 -38.64 12.54
C ASN A 205 -6.17 -38.43 11.01
N GLU A 206 -7.34 -38.41 10.37
CA GLU A 206 -7.49 -38.07 8.96
C GLU A 206 -7.05 -36.63 8.66
N ALA A 207 -7.45 -35.67 9.48
CA ALA A 207 -7.02 -34.28 9.38
C ALA A 207 -5.48 -34.14 9.55
N ARG A 208 -4.88 -34.91 10.47
CA ARG A 208 -3.42 -34.95 10.64
C ARG A 208 -2.71 -35.55 9.43
N ALA A 209 -3.26 -36.61 8.84
CA ALA A 209 -2.70 -37.23 7.63
C ALA A 209 -2.70 -36.25 6.45
N THR A 210 -3.80 -35.52 6.25
CA THR A 210 -3.90 -34.50 5.19
C THR A 210 -2.95 -33.33 5.43
N LEU A 211 -2.81 -32.83 6.67
CA LEU A 211 -1.83 -31.81 7.02
C LEU A 211 -0.39 -32.26 6.73
N ASN A 212 -0.04 -33.49 7.05
CA ASN A 212 1.29 -34.02 6.75
C ASN A 212 1.54 -34.12 5.23
N ALA A 213 0.55 -34.57 4.45
CA ALA A 213 0.65 -34.61 2.99
C ALA A 213 0.78 -33.19 2.36
N LEU A 214 0.13 -32.18 2.93
CA LEU A 214 0.31 -30.80 2.49
C LEU A 214 1.70 -30.26 2.87
N ARG A 215 2.21 -30.60 4.06
CA ARG A 215 3.57 -30.22 4.48
C ARG A 215 4.65 -30.80 3.57
N THR A 216 4.52 -32.05 3.13
CA THR A 216 5.48 -32.64 2.19
C THR A 216 5.44 -31.92 0.84
N LYS A 217 4.24 -31.63 0.30
CA LYS A 217 4.09 -30.83 -0.93
C LYS A 217 4.69 -29.43 -0.81
N VAL A 218 4.55 -28.77 0.34
CA VAL A 218 5.19 -27.47 0.61
C VAL A 218 6.71 -27.60 0.65
N ALA A 219 7.24 -28.67 1.24
CA ALA A 219 8.68 -28.93 1.25
C ALA A 219 9.23 -29.18 -0.17
N GLU A 220 8.52 -29.95 -0.99
CA GLU A 220 8.84 -30.18 -2.40
C GLU A 220 8.79 -28.87 -3.21
N ALA A 221 7.77 -28.03 -2.99
CA ALA A 221 7.68 -26.71 -3.61
C ALA A 221 8.83 -25.78 -3.17
N LYS A 222 9.24 -25.83 -1.90
CA LYS A 222 10.42 -25.09 -1.43
C LYS A 222 11.71 -25.60 -2.06
N GLN A 223 11.84 -26.91 -2.23
CA GLN A 223 13.01 -27.51 -2.87
C GLN A 223 13.11 -27.13 -4.35
N THR A 224 11.98 -27.05 -5.07
CA THR A 224 11.96 -26.56 -6.45
C THR A 224 12.27 -25.06 -6.56
N ILE A 225 11.96 -24.27 -5.53
CA ILE A 225 12.42 -22.87 -5.43
C ILE A 225 13.93 -22.80 -5.16
N GLN A 226 14.50 -23.69 -4.35
CA GLN A 226 15.95 -23.75 -4.11
C GLN A 226 16.76 -24.22 -5.32
N LEU A 227 16.15 -24.97 -6.25
CA LEU A 227 16.74 -25.32 -7.55
C LEU A 227 16.69 -24.17 -8.56
N ARG A 228 16.12 -23.02 -8.20
CA ARG A 228 16.07 -21.83 -9.05
C ARG A 228 17.43 -21.14 -9.03
N ASP A 229 17.79 -20.55 -10.16
CA ASP A 229 19.07 -19.88 -10.40
C ASP A 229 19.36 -18.87 -9.25
N PRO A 230 20.46 -18.99 -8.48
CA PRO A 230 20.74 -18.15 -7.32
C PRO A 230 20.82 -16.65 -7.67
N ASN A 231 21.03 -16.32 -8.94
CA ASN A 231 20.95 -14.94 -9.44
C ASN A 231 19.52 -14.37 -9.36
N MET A 232 18.49 -15.19 -9.59
CA MET A 232 17.09 -14.76 -9.50
C MET A 232 16.70 -14.34 -8.08
N ASP A 233 17.24 -15.02 -7.07
CA ASP A 233 17.01 -14.66 -5.67
C ASP A 233 17.70 -13.34 -5.32
N GLN A 234 18.90 -13.08 -5.86
CA GLN A 234 19.56 -11.78 -5.73
C GLN A 234 18.74 -10.66 -6.38
N TYR A 235 18.17 -10.89 -7.57
CA TYR A 235 17.28 -9.91 -8.21
C TYR A 235 15.99 -9.70 -7.42
N LEU A 236 15.40 -10.74 -6.83
CA LEU A 236 14.22 -10.61 -5.98
C LEU A 236 14.52 -9.82 -4.70
N ILE A 237 15.63 -10.10 -4.04
CA ILE A 237 16.08 -9.36 -2.85
C ILE A 237 16.36 -7.91 -3.22
N TRP A 238 17.03 -7.66 -4.35
CA TRP A 238 17.28 -6.30 -4.86
C TRP A 238 15.97 -5.56 -5.15
N CYS A 239 15.04 -6.18 -5.87
CA CYS A 239 13.72 -5.62 -6.16
C CYS A 239 12.93 -5.34 -4.88
N GLN A 240 12.93 -6.24 -3.90
CA GLN A 240 12.27 -6.04 -2.61
C GLN A 240 12.90 -4.87 -1.85
N HIS A 241 14.24 -4.82 -1.79
CA HIS A 241 14.97 -3.74 -1.12
C HIS A 241 14.68 -2.37 -1.75
N TRP A 242 14.75 -2.27 -3.09
CA TRP A 242 14.44 -1.02 -3.78
C TRP A 242 12.97 -0.65 -3.73
N THR A 243 12.06 -1.63 -3.71
CA THR A 243 10.64 -1.36 -3.49
C THR A 243 10.41 -0.79 -2.09
N SER A 244 11.01 -1.40 -1.05
CA SER A 244 10.95 -0.87 0.31
C SER A 244 11.53 0.53 0.40
N LYS A 245 12.68 0.81 -0.25
CA LYS A 245 13.29 2.14 -0.24
C LYS A 245 12.46 3.18 -1.01
N LEU A 246 11.85 2.78 -2.13
CA LEU A 246 10.94 3.64 -2.87
C LEU A 246 9.69 3.98 -2.06
N LEU A 247 9.13 3.01 -1.34
CA LEU A 247 8.00 3.23 -0.43
C LEU A 247 8.39 4.17 0.71
N GLU A 248 9.57 3.99 1.30
CA GLU A 248 10.12 4.88 2.33
C GLU A 248 10.27 6.33 1.81
N LEU A 249 10.83 6.52 0.60
CA LEU A 249 10.92 7.84 -0.06
C LEU A 249 9.54 8.44 -0.41
N GLN A 250 8.52 7.59 -0.50
CA GLN A 250 7.13 8.02 -0.66
C GLN A 250 6.44 8.36 0.66
N GLY A 251 7.13 8.22 1.79
CA GLY A 251 6.57 8.40 3.13
C GLY A 251 5.68 7.23 3.57
N ILE A 252 5.69 6.12 2.83
CA ILE A 252 4.92 4.91 3.14
C ILE A 252 5.78 4.02 4.04
N GLN A 253 5.35 3.86 5.29
CA GLN A 253 6.02 3.03 6.28
C GLN A 253 5.73 1.54 6.08
N SER A 254 4.47 1.21 5.78
CA SER A 254 4.06 -0.18 5.57
C SER A 254 2.84 -0.28 4.66
N VAL A 255 2.77 -1.39 3.91
CA VAL A 255 1.61 -1.78 3.11
C VAL A 255 1.21 -3.18 3.55
N VAL A 256 0.03 -3.32 4.15
CA VAL A 256 -0.48 -4.59 4.68
C VAL A 256 -1.81 -4.90 4.01
N ALA A 257 -1.88 -6.04 3.31
CA ALA A 257 -3.15 -6.58 2.85
C ALA A 257 -3.83 -7.28 4.05
N VAL A 258 -4.90 -6.68 4.57
CA VAL A 258 -5.62 -7.22 5.74
C VAL A 258 -6.55 -8.35 5.30
N ASN A 259 -7.19 -8.21 4.14
CA ASN A 259 -7.94 -9.28 3.49
C ASN A 259 -7.84 -9.17 1.96
N THR A 260 -8.60 -9.99 1.23
CA THR A 260 -8.60 -10.01 -0.25
C THR A 260 -9.10 -8.72 -0.90
N HIS A 261 -9.83 -7.91 -0.15
CA HIS A 261 -10.45 -6.67 -0.62
C HIS A 261 -9.89 -5.44 0.09
N THR A 262 -9.23 -5.57 1.24
CA THR A 262 -8.75 -4.44 2.04
C THR A 262 -7.24 -4.33 2.08
N LEU A 263 -6.75 -3.13 1.80
CA LEU A 263 -5.34 -2.76 1.85
C LEU A 263 -5.16 -1.61 2.83
N HIS A 264 -4.27 -1.78 3.80
CA HIS A 264 -3.87 -0.74 4.74
C HIS A 264 -2.50 -0.20 4.33
N ILE A 265 -2.42 1.10 4.06
CA ILE A 265 -1.17 1.81 3.76
C ILE A 265 -0.90 2.77 4.91
N THR A 266 0.17 2.53 5.65
CA THR A 266 0.58 3.38 6.78
C THR A 266 1.56 4.42 6.28
N PHE A 267 1.25 5.69 6.48
CA PHE A 267 2.13 6.81 6.17
C PHE A 267 2.81 7.31 7.44
N ASP A 268 4.11 7.59 7.33
CA ASP A 268 4.86 8.25 8.38
C ASP A 268 4.63 9.76 8.29
N THR A 269 4.22 10.38 9.38
CA THR A 269 4.00 11.83 9.47
C THR A 269 5.28 12.62 9.72
N LEU A 270 6.42 11.93 9.92
CA LEU A 270 7.73 12.53 10.19
C LEU A 270 8.32 13.40 9.07
N LEU A 271 7.58 13.71 8.00
CA LEU A 271 8.06 14.59 6.93
C LEU A 271 8.31 16.04 7.38
N THR A 272 7.95 16.45 8.60
CA THR A 272 8.45 17.72 9.18
C THR A 272 8.90 17.58 10.64
N PRO A 273 10.18 17.89 10.94
CA PRO A 273 10.73 17.77 12.29
C PRO A 273 10.35 18.92 13.25
N SER A 274 9.46 19.85 12.85
CA SER A 274 9.29 21.14 13.53
C SER A 274 7.94 21.37 14.21
N SER A 275 7.00 20.43 14.16
CA SER A 275 5.71 20.59 14.86
C SER A 275 5.63 19.66 16.06
N ASN A 276 5.22 20.20 17.22
CA ASN A 276 4.94 19.43 18.44
C ASN A 276 3.70 18.51 18.29
N LEU A 277 3.29 18.18 17.07
CA LEU A 277 2.20 17.23 16.87
C LEU A 277 2.65 15.82 17.31
N PRO A 278 1.78 15.06 17.99
CA PRO A 278 2.08 13.70 18.39
C PRO A 278 2.47 12.90 17.14
N ARG A 279 3.58 12.15 17.23
CA ARG A 279 4.03 11.19 16.20
C ARG A 279 2.92 10.17 15.96
N GLY A 280 1.99 10.49 15.08
CA GLY A 280 0.85 9.67 14.72
C GLY A 280 1.07 9.08 13.35
N SER A 281 0.87 7.78 13.18
CA SER A 281 0.80 7.18 11.85
C SER A 281 -0.59 7.40 11.27
N ILE A 282 -0.65 7.83 10.00
CA ILE A 282 -1.91 7.94 9.26
C ILE A 282 -2.10 6.64 8.48
N ILE A 283 -3.24 5.98 8.67
CA ILE A 283 -3.52 4.71 7.99
C ILE A 283 -4.58 4.96 6.92
N LEU A 284 -4.21 4.74 5.66
CA LEU A 284 -5.13 4.70 4.54
C LEU A 284 -5.68 3.30 4.38
N CYS A 285 -6.97 3.14 4.66
CA CYS A 285 -7.71 1.91 4.44
C CYS A 285 -8.40 2.00 3.09
N LEU A 286 -7.97 1.17 2.14
CA LEU A 286 -8.58 1.03 0.83
C LEU A 286 -9.35 -0.27 0.77
N GLU A 287 -10.61 -0.21 0.37
CA GLU A 287 -11.47 -1.36 0.20
C GLU A 287 -11.87 -1.46 -1.28
N ILE A 288 -11.47 -2.55 -1.91
CA ILE A 288 -11.71 -2.88 -3.31
C ILE A 288 -12.97 -3.74 -3.37
N ASN A 289 -14.10 -3.09 -3.54
CA ASN A 289 -15.39 -3.74 -3.70
C ASN A 289 -15.55 -4.23 -5.15
N THR A 290 -15.55 -5.55 -5.34
CA THR A 290 -15.94 -6.14 -6.63
C THR A 290 -17.46 -6.24 -6.67
N ALA A 291 -18.12 -5.35 -7.41
CA ALA A 291 -19.58 -5.43 -7.55
C ALA A 291 -19.97 -6.76 -8.21
N SER A 292 -20.86 -7.51 -7.57
CA SER A 292 -21.45 -8.73 -8.11
C SER A 292 -22.49 -8.40 -9.18
N GLY A 293 -22.02 -8.12 -10.40
CA GLY A 293 -22.89 -7.80 -11.54
C GLY A 293 -22.27 -8.18 -12.88
N VAL A 294 -23.12 -8.23 -13.92
CA VAL A 294 -22.74 -8.59 -15.32
C VAL A 294 -21.61 -7.70 -15.85
N PHE A 295 -21.51 -6.47 -15.37
CA PHE A 295 -20.36 -5.60 -15.54
C PHE A 295 -19.56 -5.59 -14.24
N ARG A 296 -18.42 -6.29 -14.21
CA ARG A 296 -17.47 -6.30 -13.08
C ARG A 296 -16.80 -4.93 -12.93
N LYS A 297 -17.55 -3.92 -12.52
CA LYS A 297 -16.97 -2.64 -12.11
C LYS A 297 -16.40 -2.84 -10.70
N ARG A 298 -15.08 -2.71 -10.60
CA ARG A 298 -14.43 -2.59 -9.29
C ARG A 298 -14.67 -1.16 -8.81
N HIS A 299 -15.18 -1.03 -7.60
CA HIS A 299 -15.32 0.23 -6.91
C HIS A 299 -14.31 0.25 -5.78
N ILE A 300 -13.55 1.33 -5.64
CA ILE A 300 -12.66 1.51 -4.50
C ILE A 300 -13.31 2.50 -3.56
N SER A 301 -13.50 2.09 -2.31
CA SER A 301 -13.72 2.97 -1.16
C SER A 301 -12.37 3.21 -0.48
N GLY A 302 -12.17 4.41 0.05
CA GLY A 302 -10.96 4.77 0.78
C GLY A 302 -11.30 5.66 1.96
N THR A 303 -10.75 5.32 3.14
CA THR A 303 -10.87 6.13 4.36
C THR A 303 -9.49 6.33 4.97
N LEU A 304 -9.23 7.52 5.51
CA LEU A 304 -8.04 7.79 6.32
C LEU A 304 -8.42 7.64 7.79
N GLN A 305 -7.72 6.77 8.50
CA GLN A 305 -7.77 6.68 9.95
C GLN A 305 -6.74 7.63 10.56
N ASN A 306 -7.03 8.15 11.75
CA ASN A 306 -6.19 9.12 12.47
C ASN A 306 -5.99 10.45 11.73
N SER A 307 -6.88 10.78 10.78
CA SER A 307 -6.90 12.06 10.09
C SER A 307 -8.34 12.48 9.84
N LYS A 308 -8.64 13.78 10.00
CA LYS A 308 -9.93 14.37 9.62
C LYS A 308 -10.03 14.63 8.11
N LEU A 309 -8.95 14.40 7.37
CA LEU A 309 -8.84 14.72 5.95
C LEU A 309 -9.78 13.83 5.14
N ASN A 310 -10.78 14.45 4.51
CA ASN A 310 -11.71 13.77 3.63
C ASN A 310 -11.06 13.50 2.27
N ILE A 311 -11.00 12.23 1.88
CA ILE A 311 -10.45 11.76 0.59
C ILE A 311 -11.52 11.25 -0.37
N SER A 312 -12.81 11.39 -0.03
CA SER A 312 -13.92 10.86 -0.84
C SER A 312 -13.96 11.44 -2.25
N ASP A 313 -13.55 12.69 -2.43
CA ASP A 313 -13.47 13.37 -3.71
C ASP A 313 -12.32 12.82 -4.59
N ILE A 314 -11.16 12.51 -3.99
CA ILE A 314 -10.04 11.85 -4.67
C ILE A 314 -10.48 10.46 -5.12
N VAL A 315 -11.07 9.69 -4.22
CA VAL A 315 -11.60 8.35 -4.51
C VAL A 315 -12.66 8.42 -5.62
N THR A 316 -13.54 9.42 -5.59
CA THR A 316 -14.57 9.61 -6.63
C THR A 316 -13.95 9.98 -7.98
N ARG A 317 -12.98 10.91 -8.01
CA ARG A 317 -12.26 11.29 -9.23
C ARG A 317 -11.55 10.09 -9.85
N VAL A 318 -10.89 9.30 -9.02
CA VAL A 318 -10.16 8.12 -9.45
C VAL A 318 -11.11 7.04 -9.99
N ASN A 319 -12.22 6.76 -9.29
CA ASN A 319 -13.25 5.84 -9.79
C ASN A 319 -13.87 6.32 -11.12
N LYS A 320 -14.08 7.62 -11.30
CA LYS A 320 -14.56 8.21 -12.56
C LYS A 320 -13.55 8.05 -13.70
N GLY A 321 -12.28 8.35 -13.46
CA GLY A 321 -11.20 8.16 -14.43
C GLY A 321 -10.99 6.69 -14.79
N TYR A 322 -11.16 5.79 -13.82
CA TYR A 322 -11.11 4.35 -14.06
C TYR A 322 -12.28 3.89 -14.95
N ALA A 323 -13.47 4.42 -14.72
CA ALA A 323 -14.65 4.10 -15.53
C ALA A 323 -14.54 4.59 -16.99
N SER A 324 -13.80 5.67 -17.26
CA SER A 324 -13.53 6.12 -18.63
C SER A 324 -12.49 5.25 -19.33
N LEU A 325 -11.40 4.87 -18.65
CA LEU A 325 -10.37 3.97 -19.23
C LEU A 325 -10.88 2.56 -19.52
N HIS A 326 -11.93 2.11 -18.81
CA HIS A 326 -12.45 0.75 -18.98
C HIS A 326 -13.22 0.51 -20.29
N ARG A 327 -13.64 1.55 -21.02
CA ARG A 327 -14.48 1.36 -22.22
C ARG A 327 -13.72 0.76 -23.41
N ASP A 328 -12.41 0.92 -23.49
CA ASP A 328 -11.74 0.78 -24.80
C ASP A 328 -10.86 -0.47 -24.98
N THR A 329 -10.82 -1.42 -24.04
CA THR A 329 -9.75 -2.45 -24.04
C THR A 329 -10.10 -3.72 -23.25
N ALA A 330 -10.19 -4.85 -23.95
CA ALA A 330 -10.64 -6.15 -23.43
C ALA A 330 -9.49 -7.12 -23.07
N GLY A 331 -8.39 -6.63 -22.50
CA GLY A 331 -7.22 -7.47 -22.17
C GLY A 331 -6.98 -7.64 -20.66
N ASN A 332 -6.98 -8.88 -20.15
CA ASN A 332 -6.70 -9.19 -18.74
C ASN A 332 -5.31 -8.71 -18.22
N GLY A 333 -4.33 -8.54 -19.11
CA GLY A 333 -3.01 -8.00 -18.74
C GLY A 333 -3.04 -6.49 -18.44
N ALA A 334 -3.94 -5.75 -19.07
CA ALA A 334 -4.12 -4.32 -18.83
C ALA A 334 -4.78 -4.04 -17.47
N GLU A 335 -5.49 -5.01 -16.90
CA GLU A 335 -6.24 -4.83 -15.65
C GLU A 335 -5.31 -4.66 -14.44
N GLN A 336 -4.24 -5.46 -14.31
CA GLN A 336 -3.26 -5.31 -13.22
C GLN A 336 -2.49 -4.00 -13.32
N GLN A 337 -2.09 -3.61 -14.53
CA GLN A 337 -1.37 -2.36 -14.76
C GLN A 337 -2.23 -1.14 -14.40
N ARG A 338 -3.53 -1.18 -14.72
CA ARG A 338 -4.49 -0.11 -14.37
C ARG A 338 -4.73 0.03 -12.88
N VAL A 339 -4.85 -1.09 -12.17
CA VAL A 339 -4.98 -1.04 -10.71
C VAL A 339 -3.73 -0.44 -10.09
N GLY A 340 -2.53 -0.79 -10.59
CA GLY A 340 -1.28 -0.16 -10.17
C GLY A 340 -1.24 1.35 -10.43
N GLU A 341 -1.64 1.79 -11.62
CA GLU A 341 -1.67 3.21 -11.99
C GLU A 341 -2.70 4.00 -11.16
N MET A 342 -3.85 3.41 -10.91
CA MET A 342 -4.90 3.96 -10.05
C MET A 342 -4.41 4.15 -8.61
N MET A 343 -3.78 3.13 -8.03
CA MET A 343 -3.19 3.19 -6.69
C MET A 343 -2.10 4.25 -6.61
N ARG A 344 -1.28 4.38 -7.65
CA ARG A 344 -0.25 5.41 -7.75
C ARG A 344 -0.88 6.82 -7.75
N LEU A 345 -1.96 7.04 -8.50
CA LEU A 345 -2.65 8.33 -8.54
C LEU A 345 -3.28 8.69 -7.19
N ILE A 346 -3.96 7.74 -6.53
CA ILE A 346 -4.53 7.95 -5.19
C ILE A 346 -3.42 8.35 -4.21
N THR A 347 -2.34 7.57 -4.18
CA THR A 347 -1.21 7.78 -3.27
C THR A 347 -0.57 9.15 -3.50
N LEU A 348 -0.36 9.54 -4.76
CA LEU A 348 0.23 10.84 -5.12
C LEU A 348 -0.67 12.01 -4.70
N GLN A 349 -1.98 11.91 -4.91
CA GLN A 349 -2.94 12.97 -4.54
C GLN A 349 -3.07 13.11 -3.02
N ILE A 350 -3.14 12.00 -2.29
CA ILE A 350 -3.16 12.00 -0.83
C ILE A 350 -1.88 12.62 -0.28
N ARG A 351 -0.73 12.22 -0.82
CA ARG A 351 0.57 12.80 -0.44
C ARG A 351 0.60 14.31 -0.66
N LYS A 352 0.19 14.80 -1.83
CA LYS A 352 0.15 16.24 -2.11
C LYS A 352 -0.71 16.96 -1.06
N ARG A 353 -1.90 16.43 -0.73
CA ARG A 353 -2.75 17.03 0.32
C ARG A 353 -2.13 17.00 1.72
N LEU A 354 -1.41 15.94 2.07
CA LEU A 354 -0.70 15.86 3.35
C LEU A 354 0.45 16.87 3.39
N GLU A 355 1.23 17.01 2.32
CA GLU A 355 2.28 18.03 2.19
C GLU A 355 1.70 19.44 2.32
N LEU A 356 0.55 19.72 1.69
CA LEU A 356 -0.15 20.99 1.81
C LEU A 356 -0.63 21.27 3.24
N ARG A 357 -1.22 20.27 3.91
CA ARG A 357 -1.65 20.41 5.31
C ARG A 357 -0.48 20.73 6.21
N VAL A 358 0.66 20.09 5.99
CA VAL A 358 1.89 20.34 6.73
C VAL A 358 2.42 21.76 6.47
N GLN A 359 2.45 22.22 5.22
CA GLN A 359 2.84 23.59 4.90
C GLN A 359 1.92 24.62 5.57
N ARG A 360 0.60 24.40 5.52
CA ARG A 360 -0.39 25.25 6.22
C ARG A 360 -0.15 25.26 7.73
N ALA A 361 0.12 24.10 8.34
CA ALA A 361 0.43 24.01 9.77
C ALA A 361 1.74 24.73 10.16
N GLN A 362 2.77 24.67 9.31
CA GLN A 362 4.02 25.42 9.52
C GLN A 362 3.81 26.93 9.45
N GLU A 363 3.05 27.39 8.47
CA GLU A 363 2.70 28.79 8.34
C GLU A 363 1.80 29.26 9.49
N LYS A 364 0.91 28.39 10.00
CA LYS A 364 0.09 28.67 11.18
C LYS A 364 0.96 28.97 12.38
N ALA A 365 1.89 28.05 12.66
CA ALA A 365 2.83 28.19 13.76
C ALA A 365 3.71 29.45 13.59
N PHE A 366 4.07 29.81 12.36
CA PHE A 366 4.82 31.04 12.09
C PHE A 366 4.00 32.30 12.40
N LEU A 367 2.72 32.33 12.04
CA LEU A 367 1.84 33.49 12.29
C LEU A 367 1.43 33.59 13.75
N GLU A 368 1.12 32.48 14.42
CA GLU A 368 0.82 32.42 15.86
C GLU A 368 2.01 32.82 16.73
N ALA A 369 3.25 32.71 16.23
CA ALA A 369 4.44 33.18 16.93
C ALA A 369 4.59 34.71 16.90
N GLN A 370 3.77 35.44 16.14
CA GLN A 370 3.79 36.91 16.11
C GLN A 370 2.79 37.46 17.14
N GLU A 371 3.29 38.22 18.12
CA GLU A 371 2.50 38.68 19.29
C GLU A 371 1.32 39.60 18.92
N ASP A 372 1.34 40.24 17.75
CA ASP A 372 0.34 41.23 17.30
C ASP A 372 -0.70 40.68 16.31
N LEU A 373 -0.82 39.35 16.18
CA LEU A 373 -1.70 38.72 15.20
C LEU A 373 -2.74 37.80 15.86
N HIS A 374 -4.01 38.02 15.57
CA HIS A 374 -5.06 37.05 15.88
C HIS A 374 -5.18 36.07 14.70
N VAL A 375 -4.84 34.79 14.89
CA VAL A 375 -4.93 33.78 13.84
C VAL A 375 -5.88 32.67 14.27
N CYS A 376 -6.98 32.52 13.56
CA CYS A 376 -7.86 31.37 13.68
C CYS A 376 -7.81 30.59 12.37
N TRP A 377 -7.35 29.33 12.42
CA TRP A 377 -7.16 28.53 11.21
C TRP A 377 -7.95 27.22 11.30
N ASP A 378 -8.95 27.09 10.44
CA ASP A 378 -9.66 25.84 10.17
C ASP A 378 -8.94 25.07 9.05
N GLU A 379 -8.08 24.13 9.46
CA GLU A 379 -7.30 23.29 8.55
C GLU A 379 -8.16 22.43 7.61
N ASP A 380 -9.35 22.03 8.06
CA ASP A 380 -10.19 21.08 7.33
C ASP A 380 -11.02 21.79 6.25
N MET A 381 -11.47 23.01 6.52
CA MET A 381 -12.17 23.86 5.55
C MET A 381 -11.20 24.67 4.67
N GLY A 382 -9.92 24.75 5.04
CA GLY A 382 -8.96 25.66 4.41
C GLY A 382 -9.29 27.13 4.66
N LEU A 383 -10.08 27.44 5.68
CA LEU A 383 -10.49 28.79 6.04
C LEU A 383 -9.51 29.36 7.06
N VAL A 384 -8.97 30.54 6.78
CA VAL A 384 -8.04 31.26 7.67
C VAL A 384 -8.65 32.61 8.01
N GLU A 385 -8.79 32.89 9.29
CA GLU A 385 -9.14 34.21 9.79
C GLU A 385 -7.88 34.84 10.38
N VAL A 386 -7.50 36.00 9.86
CA VAL A 386 -6.32 36.72 10.35
C VAL A 386 -6.71 38.15 10.72
N GLY A 387 -6.60 38.46 12.01
CA GLY A 387 -6.73 39.79 12.58
C GLY A 387 -5.38 40.49 12.65
N VAL A 388 -5.27 41.65 12.01
CA VAL A 388 -4.10 42.53 12.08
C VAL A 388 -4.44 43.73 12.97
N GLY A 389 -3.79 43.82 14.13
CA GLY A 389 -3.88 44.98 15.01
C GLY A 389 -3.14 46.19 14.44
N ARG A 390 -3.72 47.39 14.56
CA ARG A 390 -3.03 48.64 14.22
C ARG A 390 -2.06 49.02 15.35
N SER A 391 -0.78 49.15 15.02
CA SER A 391 0.27 49.57 15.98
C SER A 391 0.28 51.07 16.28
N ASP A 392 -0.48 51.88 15.53
CA ASP A 392 -0.65 53.30 15.80
C ASP A 392 -1.52 53.45 17.05
N GLY A 393 -0.90 53.73 18.20
CA GLY A 393 -1.49 53.78 19.56
C GLY A 393 -2.64 54.77 19.81
N MET A 394 -3.60 54.87 18.89
CA MET A 394 -4.94 55.39 19.11
C MET A 394 -5.79 54.29 19.75
N GLU A 395 -6.30 54.57 20.96
CA GLU A 395 -7.10 53.66 21.80
C GLU A 395 -8.43 53.17 21.18
N ASP A 396 -8.76 53.58 19.95
CA ASP A 396 -10.03 53.24 19.25
C ASP A 396 -9.80 52.53 17.89
N GLY A 397 -8.57 52.06 17.61
CA GLY A 397 -8.24 51.36 16.37
C GLY A 397 -8.72 49.91 16.36
N GLY A 398 -9.92 49.65 15.83
CA GLY A 398 -10.45 48.29 15.67
C GLY A 398 -9.53 47.36 14.83
N GLU A 399 -9.33 46.12 15.29
CA GLU A 399 -8.58 45.08 14.59
C GLU A 399 -9.21 44.70 13.26
N THR A 400 -8.47 44.75 12.14
CA THR A 400 -9.01 44.27 10.85
C THR A 400 -8.78 42.77 10.72
N ILE A 401 -9.85 42.00 10.86
CA ILE A 401 -9.98 40.57 10.63
C ILE A 401 -10.31 40.32 9.15
N VAL A 402 -9.51 39.49 8.50
CA VAL A 402 -9.74 39.04 7.13
C VAL A 402 -9.94 37.53 7.12
N GLN A 403 -11.06 37.08 6.55
CA GLN A 403 -11.32 35.67 6.32
C GLN A 403 -10.91 35.30 4.89
N VAL A 404 -10.03 34.31 4.74
CA VAL A 404 -9.51 33.83 3.46
C VAL A 404 -9.73 32.33 3.33
N LEU A 405 -10.34 31.90 2.22
CA LEU A 405 -10.45 30.50 1.84
C LEU A 405 -9.27 30.09 0.96
N LEU A 406 -8.60 29.00 1.31
CA LEU A 406 -7.43 28.46 0.62
C LEU A 406 -7.80 27.24 -0.23
N ASP A 407 -7.57 27.32 -1.53
CA ASP A 407 -7.76 26.22 -2.48
C ASP A 407 -6.66 25.13 -2.33
N ASP A 408 -6.91 23.95 -2.92
CA ASP A 408 -5.99 22.82 -3.09
C ASP A 408 -4.71 23.20 -3.85
N ALA A 409 -4.69 24.35 -4.54
CA ALA A 409 -3.53 24.88 -5.24
C ALA A 409 -2.63 25.79 -4.38
N TYR A 410 -3.02 26.08 -3.12
CA TYR A 410 -2.21 26.89 -2.21
C TYR A 410 -0.93 26.15 -1.80
N PRO A 411 0.28 26.75 -1.79
CA PRO A 411 0.62 28.14 -2.16
C PRO A 411 1.18 28.28 -3.59
N GLU A 412 0.97 27.31 -4.47
CA GLU A 412 1.65 27.20 -5.78
C GLU A 412 1.11 28.15 -6.86
N ALA A 413 -0.14 28.64 -6.75
CA ALA A 413 -0.81 29.37 -7.82
C ALA A 413 -1.37 30.73 -7.37
N ILE A 414 -1.22 31.76 -8.22
CA ILE A 414 -1.87 33.06 -8.02
C ILE A 414 -3.39 32.85 -8.16
N GLY A 415 -4.14 33.12 -7.09
CA GLY A 415 -5.59 32.86 -7.01
C GLY A 415 -5.99 31.65 -6.18
N CYS A 416 -5.05 30.97 -5.52
CA CYS A 416 -5.34 29.95 -4.52
C CYS A 416 -5.92 30.51 -3.20
N MET A 417 -5.98 31.84 -3.06
CA MET A 417 -6.54 32.55 -1.92
C MET A 417 -7.77 33.34 -2.37
N GLN A 418 -8.92 33.05 -1.77
CA GLN A 418 -10.16 33.79 -1.99
C GLN A 418 -10.56 34.50 -0.70
N VAL A 419 -10.59 35.83 -0.72
CA VAL A 419 -11.07 36.63 0.41
C VAL A 419 -12.59 36.47 0.51
N MET A 420 -13.06 36.00 1.66
CA MET A 420 -14.47 35.74 1.94
C MET A 420 -15.12 36.92 2.65
N ASP A 421 -14.45 37.49 3.65
CA ASP A 421 -14.99 38.58 4.48
C ASP A 421 -13.87 39.45 5.09
N VAL A 422 -14.22 40.69 5.48
CA VAL A 422 -13.31 41.70 6.08
C VAL A 422 -14.05 42.49 7.17
N LEU A 423 -13.59 42.42 8.43
CA LEU A 423 -14.26 43.01 9.61
C LEU A 423 -13.27 43.71 10.56
N PRO A 424 -13.53 44.91 11.12
CA PRO A 424 -14.43 45.95 10.68
C PRO A 424 -13.75 46.83 9.61
N THR A 425 -14.58 47.37 8.73
CA THR A 425 -14.23 48.03 7.48
C THR A 425 -13.45 49.34 7.69
N GLY A 426 -12.13 49.25 7.88
CA GLY A 426 -11.19 50.37 7.75
C GLY A 426 -11.06 50.91 6.32
N GLY A 427 -12.11 50.81 5.50
CA GLY A 427 -12.16 51.24 4.10
C GLY A 427 -11.72 50.20 3.06
N LEU A 428 -11.20 49.03 3.48
CA LEU A 428 -10.81 47.96 2.58
C LEU A 428 -12.01 47.04 2.29
N SER A 429 -12.43 46.96 1.02
CA SER A 429 -13.42 45.97 0.61
C SER A 429 -12.77 44.62 0.29
N VAL A 430 -13.57 43.54 0.30
CA VAL A 430 -13.15 42.20 -0.17
C VAL A 430 -12.54 42.26 -1.57
N GLN A 431 -13.09 43.09 -2.46
CA GLN A 431 -12.62 43.26 -3.84
C GLN A 431 -11.24 43.92 -3.89
N ASP A 432 -10.99 44.91 -3.04
CA ASP A 432 -9.70 45.61 -2.99
C ASP A 432 -8.58 44.67 -2.54
N LEU A 433 -8.84 43.86 -1.50
CA LEU A 433 -7.88 42.86 -1.04
C LEU A 433 -7.67 41.75 -2.07
N GLN A 434 -8.74 41.27 -2.73
CA GLN A 434 -8.61 40.27 -3.79
C GLN A 434 -7.79 40.81 -4.97
N LEU A 435 -8.03 42.06 -5.39
CA LEU A 435 -7.24 42.72 -6.44
C LEU A 435 -5.77 42.89 -6.01
N LYS A 436 -5.53 43.26 -4.75
CA LYS A 436 -4.18 43.40 -4.20
C LYS A 436 -3.43 42.06 -4.18
N ILE A 437 -4.10 40.95 -3.84
CA ILE A 437 -3.55 39.60 -3.90
C ILE A 437 -3.10 39.26 -5.32
N HIS A 438 -3.95 39.50 -6.32
CA HIS A 438 -3.63 39.20 -7.71
C HIS A 438 -2.56 40.13 -8.29
N ALA A 439 -2.64 41.43 -8.02
CA ALA A 439 -1.72 42.44 -8.57
C ALA A 439 -0.29 42.26 -8.02
N ASN A 440 -0.16 41.92 -6.74
CA ASN A 440 1.14 41.78 -6.08
C ASN A 440 1.67 40.33 -6.10
N GLY A 441 0.92 39.38 -6.69
CA GLY A 441 1.31 37.98 -6.72
C GLY A 441 1.46 37.38 -5.31
N ILE A 442 0.56 37.73 -4.39
CA ILE A 442 0.56 37.21 -3.02
C ILE A 442 0.17 35.73 -3.09
N LEU A 443 1.09 34.86 -2.68
CA LEU A 443 0.93 33.41 -2.71
C LEU A 443 0.67 32.80 -1.33
N THR A 444 1.04 33.52 -0.26
CA THR A 444 0.92 33.02 1.11
C THR A 444 0.17 33.98 2.03
N VAL A 445 -0.47 33.44 3.06
CA VAL A 445 -1.16 34.21 4.10
C VAL A 445 -0.16 35.13 4.81
N THR A 446 1.07 34.68 5.02
CA THR A 446 2.15 35.49 5.59
C THR A 446 2.46 36.73 4.73
N GLN A 447 2.52 36.58 3.41
CA GLN A 447 2.70 37.71 2.50
C GLN A 447 1.49 38.66 2.52
N LEU A 448 0.27 38.10 2.61
CA LEU A 448 -0.95 38.91 2.75
C LEU A 448 -0.89 39.77 4.01
N VAL A 449 -0.61 39.16 5.16
CA VAL A 449 -0.46 39.84 6.46
C VAL A 449 0.62 40.92 6.39
N THR A 450 1.77 40.58 5.82
CA THR A 450 2.88 41.53 5.65
C THR A 450 2.51 42.71 4.75
N SER A 451 1.61 42.50 3.78
CA SER A 451 1.13 43.57 2.89
C SER A 451 0.03 44.45 3.49
N MET A 452 -0.62 43.97 4.55
CA MET A 452 -1.67 44.68 5.28
C MET A 452 -1.11 45.54 6.41
N ARG A 453 0.00 45.12 7.00
CA ARG A 453 0.89 45.99 7.79
C ARG A 453 1.51 47.04 6.90
#